data_AF-A0A0F5FU06-F1
#
_entry.id   AF-A0A0F5FU06-F1
#
_cell.length_a   1.000
_cell.length_b   1.000
_cell.length_c   1.000
_cell.angle_alpha   90.00
_cell.angle_beta   90.00
_cell.angle_gamma   90.00
#
_symmetry.space_group_name_H-M   'P 1'
#
loop_
_entity.id
_entity.type
_entity.pdbx_description
1 polymer ?
#
loop_
_entity_poly.entity_id
_entity_poly.type
_entity_poly.pdbx_seq_one_letter_code
_entity_poly.pdbx_strand_id
1 'polypeptide(L)'
;MGTIVIDPARIVTAAEKAARAAAEARRAEFPDLEPDQFWFVLRVSGHDQDVLGWVASLNDPASPNYDPVLWAYASSKFERAKYFERDHPLVLSAAQAIGIPDLQLDDLWRYGATGGQPAQA
;
A
#
# COMPACT_ATOMS: atom_id res chain seq x y z
N MET A 1 34.19 -38.69 12.89
CA MET A 1 32.88 -38.36 12.29
C MET A 1 32.38 -37.11 12.98
N GLY A 2 32.30 -35.98 12.29
CA GLY A 2 31.84 -34.71 12.87
C GLY A 2 30.32 -34.64 12.85
N THR A 3 29.70 -34.43 14.00
CA THR A 3 28.25 -34.25 14.12
C THR A 3 27.87 -32.88 13.58
N ILE A 4 27.09 -32.84 12.49
CA ILE A 4 26.47 -31.60 12.01
C ILE A 4 25.35 -31.26 13.01
N VAL A 5 25.55 -30.21 13.80
CA VAL A 5 24.49 -29.63 14.63
C VAL A 5 23.67 -28.70 13.75
N ILE A 6 22.47 -29.13 13.36
CA ILE A 6 21.50 -28.26 12.68
C ILE A 6 20.81 -27.43 13.77
N ASP A 7 21.02 -26.12 13.74
CA ASP A 7 20.34 -25.16 14.60
C ASP A 7 18.86 -25.05 14.18
N PRO A 8 17.89 -25.44 15.03
CA PRO A 8 16.47 -25.34 14.71
C PRO A 8 16.02 -23.90 14.41
N ALA A 9 16.71 -22.88 14.94
CA ALA A 9 16.41 -21.47 14.68
C ALA A 9 16.77 -21.02 13.24
N ARG A 10 17.46 -21.87 12.47
CA ARG A 10 17.77 -21.65 11.05
C ARG A 10 16.87 -22.43 10.09
N ILE A 11 15.92 -23.20 10.61
CA ILE A 11 14.99 -23.98 9.79
C ILE A 11 13.78 -23.11 9.44
N VAL A 12 13.71 -22.65 8.18
CA VAL A 12 12.48 -22.05 7.65
C VAL A 12 11.39 -23.10 7.65
N THR A 13 10.35 -22.89 8.44
CA THR A 13 9.21 -23.77 8.57
C THR A 13 8.38 -23.80 7.29
N ALA A 14 7.55 -24.84 7.12
CA ALA A 14 6.60 -24.91 6.01
C ALA A 14 5.63 -23.71 6.03
N ALA A 15 5.25 -23.24 7.22
CA ALA A 15 4.40 -22.07 7.40
C ALA A 15 5.07 -20.77 6.92
N GLU A 16 6.34 -20.55 7.25
CA GLU A 16 7.10 -19.38 6.79
C GLU A 16 7.34 -19.41 5.27
N LYS A 17 7.58 -20.59 4.69
CA LYS A 17 7.66 -20.75 3.22
C LYS A 17 6.32 -20.42 2.56
N ALA A 18 5.21 -20.91 3.11
CA ALA A 18 3.88 -20.63 2.58
C ALA A 18 3.54 -19.12 2.69
N ALA A 19 3.85 -18.49 3.82
CA ALA A 19 3.65 -17.06 4.02
C ALA A 19 4.49 -16.22 3.05
N ARG A 20 5.76 -16.60 2.83
CA ARG A 20 6.62 -15.94 1.85
C ARG A 20 6.09 -16.10 0.43
N ALA A 21 5.68 -17.31 0.04
CA ALA A 21 5.11 -17.56 -1.28
C ALA A 21 3.82 -16.76 -1.50
N ALA A 22 2.96 -16.64 -0.47
CA ALA A 22 1.76 -15.82 -0.52
C ALA A 22 2.09 -14.32 -0.66
N ALA A 23 3.09 -13.82 0.06
CA ALA A 23 3.54 -12.44 -0.06
C ALA A 23 4.17 -12.13 -1.44
N GLU A 24 4.93 -13.07 -2.00
CA GLU A 24 5.47 -12.97 -3.36
C GLU A 24 4.35 -12.99 -4.40
N ALA A 25 3.35 -13.87 -4.26
CA ALA A 25 2.18 -13.90 -5.14
C ALA A 25 1.35 -12.60 -5.06
N ARG A 26 1.13 -12.07 -3.85
CA ARG A 26 0.44 -10.79 -3.63
C ARG A 26 1.17 -9.63 -4.31
N ARG A 27 2.51 -9.56 -4.20
CA ARG A 27 3.32 -8.55 -4.90
C ARG A 27 3.32 -8.71 -6.41
N ALA A 28 3.24 -9.93 -6.92
CA ALA A 28 3.13 -10.18 -8.35
C ALA A 28 1.76 -9.74 -8.90
N GLU A 29 0.69 -9.89 -8.10
CA GLU A 29 -0.66 -9.43 -8.44
C GLU A 29 -0.81 -7.91 -8.34
N PHE A 30 -0.17 -7.31 -7.34
CA PHE A 30 -0.22 -5.87 -7.06
C PHE A 30 1.20 -5.29 -7.11
N PRO A 31 1.72 -5.01 -8.32
CA PRO A 31 3.04 -4.42 -8.45
C PRO A 31 3.08 -3.01 -7.83
N ASP A 32 4.28 -2.56 -7.52
CA ASP A 32 4.51 -1.21 -7.05
C ASP A 32 4.11 -0.21 -8.13
N LEU A 33 3.35 0.81 -7.75
CA LEU A 33 2.97 1.89 -8.65
C LEU A 33 3.98 3.04 -8.55
N GLU A 34 4.39 3.55 -9.70
CA GLU A 34 5.10 4.84 -9.76
C GLU A 34 4.17 5.98 -9.30
N PRO A 35 4.73 7.13 -8.87
CA PRO A 35 3.91 8.20 -8.31
C PRO A 35 2.88 8.75 -9.29
N ASP A 36 3.24 8.83 -10.58
CA ASP A 36 2.33 9.26 -11.63
C ASP A 36 1.18 8.26 -11.82
N GLN A 37 1.45 6.95 -11.82
CA GLN A 37 0.43 5.90 -11.90
C GLN A 37 -0.53 5.97 -10.71
N PHE A 38 0.01 6.05 -9.49
CA PHE A 38 -0.79 6.15 -8.26
C PHE A 38 -1.70 7.38 -8.29
N TRP A 39 -1.14 8.57 -8.56
CA TRP A 39 -1.90 9.81 -8.58
C TRP A 39 -2.85 9.91 -9.77
N PHE A 40 -2.51 9.31 -10.91
CA PHE A 40 -3.40 9.20 -12.07
C PHE A 40 -4.67 8.43 -11.70
N VAL A 41 -4.53 7.24 -11.09
CA VAL A 41 -5.67 6.42 -10.70
C VAL A 41 -6.56 7.16 -9.71
N LEU A 42 -5.99 7.77 -8.67
CA LEU A 42 -6.77 8.53 -7.69
C LEU A 42 -7.53 9.70 -8.34
N ARG A 43 -6.92 10.37 -9.32
CA ARG A 43 -7.56 11.49 -10.01
C ARG A 43 -8.67 11.03 -10.95
N VAL A 44 -8.47 9.92 -11.66
CA VAL A 44 -9.51 9.33 -12.52
C VAL A 44 -10.67 8.77 -11.69
N SER A 45 -10.40 8.23 -10.51
CA SER A 45 -11.44 7.73 -9.59
C SER A 45 -12.10 8.83 -8.76
N GLY A 46 -11.58 10.06 -8.78
CA GLY A 46 -12.09 11.19 -8.00
C GLY A 46 -11.72 11.20 -6.52
N HIS A 47 -10.70 10.41 -6.12
CA HIS A 47 -10.25 10.28 -4.73
C HIS A 47 -8.98 11.07 -4.40
N ASP A 48 -8.40 11.79 -5.36
CA ASP A 48 -7.15 12.54 -5.13
C ASP A 48 -7.32 13.62 -4.05
N GLN A 49 -8.41 14.39 -4.10
CA GLN A 49 -8.71 15.39 -3.09
C GLN A 49 -9.09 14.77 -1.74
N ASP A 50 -9.73 13.60 -1.73
CA ASP A 50 -10.07 12.91 -0.48
C ASP A 50 -8.80 12.48 0.28
N VAL A 51 -7.82 11.91 -0.43
CA VAL A 51 -6.52 11.53 0.16
C VAL A 51 -5.81 12.77 0.70
N LEU A 52 -5.72 13.85 -0.08
CA LEU A 52 -5.08 15.09 0.35
C LEU A 52 -5.81 15.74 1.54
N GLY A 53 -7.14 15.70 1.53
CA GLY A 53 -7.99 16.19 2.63
C GLY A 53 -7.78 15.38 3.90
N TRP A 54 -7.70 14.05 3.80
CA TRP A 54 -7.35 13.20 4.93
C TRP A 54 -5.97 13.54 5.48
N VAL A 55 -4.94 13.65 4.63
CA VAL A 55 -3.58 14.04 5.06
C VAL A 55 -3.62 15.40 5.77
N ALA A 56 -4.32 16.39 5.22
CA ALA A 56 -4.47 17.71 5.85
C ALA A 56 -5.16 17.62 7.22
N SER A 57 -6.19 16.78 7.36
CA SER A 57 -6.92 16.57 8.61
C SER A 57 -6.06 16.02 9.75
N LEU A 58 -4.94 15.35 9.43
CA LEU A 58 -3.99 14.86 10.42
C LEU A 58 -3.20 16.00 11.10
N ASN A 59 -3.10 17.17 10.46
CA ASN A 59 -2.37 18.33 10.98
C ASN A 59 -3.29 19.48 11.44
N ASP A 60 -4.59 19.26 11.48
CA ASP A 60 -5.56 20.24 11.98
C ASP A 60 -5.87 19.96 13.45
N PRO A 61 -5.48 20.85 14.40
CA PRO A 61 -5.77 20.67 15.83
C PRO A 61 -7.26 20.57 16.17
N ALA A 62 -8.16 21.03 15.29
CA ALA A 62 -9.60 20.92 15.48
C ALA A 62 -10.19 19.60 14.93
N SER A 63 -9.40 18.83 14.18
CA SER A 63 -9.83 17.57 13.57
C SER A 63 -9.84 16.44 14.61
N PRO A 64 -10.85 15.54 14.58
CA PRO A 64 -10.83 14.32 15.38
C PRO A 64 -9.71 13.35 14.98
N ASN A 65 -9.10 13.54 13.80
CA ASN A 65 -7.99 12.75 13.29
C ASN A 65 -6.62 13.40 13.56
N TYR A 66 -6.54 14.44 14.39
CA TYR A 66 -5.30 15.16 14.64
C TYR A 66 -4.20 14.24 15.18
N ASP A 67 -3.18 14.02 14.36
CA ASP A 67 -1.96 13.29 14.67
C ASP A 67 -0.80 13.90 13.86
N PRO A 68 -0.06 14.87 14.43
CA PRO A 68 1.01 15.55 13.72
C PRO A 68 2.19 14.63 13.37
N VAL A 69 2.35 13.50 14.06
CA VAL A 69 3.40 12.51 13.75
C VAL A 69 2.98 11.70 12.53
N LEU A 70 1.74 11.22 12.51
CA LEU A 70 1.19 10.52 11.34
C LEU A 70 1.10 11.46 10.13
N TRP A 71 0.77 12.74 10.33
CA TRP A 71 0.82 13.74 9.27
C TRP A 71 2.20 13.83 8.65
N ALA A 72 3.27 13.98 9.45
CA ALA A 72 4.63 14.08 8.94
C ALA A 72 5.04 12.85 8.12
N TYR A 73 4.60 11.66 8.55
CA TYR A 73 4.86 10.42 7.83
C TYR A 73 4.03 10.29 6.55
N ALA A 74 2.72 10.58 6.63
CA ALA A 74 1.79 10.51 5.50
C ALA A 74 2.16 11.53 4.42
N SER A 75 2.34 12.80 4.78
CA SER A 75 2.80 13.87 3.87
C SER A 75 4.09 13.48 3.16
N SER A 76 5.11 13.02 3.89
CA SER A 76 6.37 12.58 3.28
C SER A 76 6.18 11.41 2.31
N LYS A 77 5.33 10.42 2.61
CA LYS A 77 5.05 9.30 1.70
C LYS A 77 4.33 9.80 0.45
N PHE A 78 3.21 10.51 0.60
CA PHE A 78 2.38 10.92 -0.54
C PHE A 78 3.07 11.97 -1.44
N GLU A 79 3.95 12.81 -0.89
CA GLU A 79 4.69 13.81 -1.67
C GLU A 79 5.97 13.27 -2.31
N ARG A 80 6.69 12.34 -1.65
CA ARG A 80 8.08 12.00 -2.00
C ARG A 80 8.35 10.52 -2.23
N ALA A 81 7.33 9.66 -2.17
CA ALA A 81 7.51 8.26 -2.50
C ALA A 81 8.07 8.09 -3.92
N LYS A 82 9.04 7.18 -4.06
CA LYS A 82 9.49 6.71 -5.37
C LYS A 82 8.51 5.70 -5.97
N TYR A 83 7.79 5.00 -5.10
CA TYR A 83 6.80 4.00 -5.44
C TYR A 83 5.81 3.82 -4.29
N PHE A 84 4.60 3.39 -4.65
CA PHE A 84 3.54 3.04 -3.74
C PHE A 84 3.33 1.53 -3.75
N GLU A 85 3.13 0.94 -2.58
CA GLU A 85 2.85 -0.50 -2.42
C GLU A 85 1.38 -0.64 -2.01
N ARG A 86 0.64 -1.58 -2.61
CA ARG A 86 -0.80 -1.76 -2.37
C ARG A 86 -1.14 -1.97 -0.90
N ASP A 87 -0.33 -2.78 -0.23
CA ASP A 87 -0.53 -3.17 1.16
C ASP A 87 0.30 -2.31 2.13
N HIS A 88 0.82 -1.16 1.67
CA HIS A 88 1.53 -0.24 2.56
C HIS A 88 0.57 0.29 3.64
N PRO A 89 0.96 0.31 4.93
CA PRO A 89 0.08 0.74 6.02
C PRO A 89 -0.57 2.10 5.78
N LEU A 90 0.19 3.10 5.29
CA LEU A 90 -0.37 4.42 4.96
C LEU A 90 -1.40 4.41 3.82
N VAL A 91 -1.24 3.53 2.82
CA VAL A 91 -2.19 3.41 1.71
C VAL A 91 -3.49 2.81 2.23
N LEU A 92 -3.40 1.76 3.07
CA LEU A 92 -4.55 1.15 3.72
C LEU A 92 -5.26 2.13 4.66
N SER A 93 -4.51 2.89 5.47
CA SER A 93 -5.09 3.91 6.36
C SER A 93 -5.77 5.03 5.58
N ALA A 94 -5.18 5.50 4.48
CA ALA A 94 -5.81 6.50 3.62
C ALA A 94 -7.12 5.97 3.02
N ALA A 95 -7.09 4.76 2.46
CA ALA A 95 -8.26 4.12 1.88
C ALA A 95 -9.38 3.91 2.90
N GLN A 96 -9.05 3.44 4.10
CA GLN A 96 -10.01 3.31 5.19
C GLN A 96 -10.61 4.67 5.60
N ALA A 97 -9.78 5.71 5.70
CA ALA A 97 -10.23 7.03 6.12
C ALA A 97 -11.17 7.69 5.10
N ILE A 98 -10.98 7.43 3.82
CA ILE A 98 -11.81 7.98 2.73
C ILE A 98 -12.90 7.01 2.25
N GLY A 99 -13.01 5.83 2.89
CA GLY A 99 -14.09 4.88 2.65
C GLY A 99 -13.95 4.03 1.39
N ILE A 100 -12.74 3.83 0.86
CA ILE A 100 -12.48 2.89 -0.23
C ILE A 100 -12.38 1.46 0.34
N PRO A 101 -13.28 0.53 -0.05
CA PRO A 101 -13.18 -0.87 0.34
C PRO A 101 -11.97 -1.56 -0.30
N ASP A 102 -11.46 -2.61 0.35
CA ASP A 102 -10.28 -3.35 -0.13
C ASP A 102 -10.41 -3.85 -1.58
N LEU A 103 -11.59 -4.32 -1.98
CA LEU A 103 -11.85 -4.75 -3.36
C LEU A 103 -11.74 -3.60 -4.37
N GLN A 104 -12.29 -2.43 -4.02
CA GLN A 104 -12.19 -1.26 -4.88
C GLN A 104 -10.74 -0.80 -4.97
N LEU A 105 -10.00 -0.84 -3.86
CA LEU A 105 -8.59 -0.48 -3.86
C LEU A 105 -7.74 -1.47 -4.67
N ASP A 106 -8.04 -2.76 -4.64
CA ASP A 106 -7.41 -3.78 -5.50
C ASP A 106 -7.67 -3.48 -6.99
N ASP A 107 -8.91 -3.13 -7.36
CA ASP A 107 -9.27 -2.80 -8.74
C ASP A 107 -8.58 -1.52 -9.22
N LEU A 108 -8.54 -0.48 -8.39
CA LEU A 108 -7.79 0.75 -8.66
C LEU A 108 -6.30 0.45 -8.86
N TRP A 109 -5.72 -0.43 -8.04
CA TRP A 109 -4.31 -0.79 -8.14
C TRP A 109 -3.99 -1.50 -9.45
N ARG A 110 -4.81 -2.48 -9.84
CA ARG A 110 -4.66 -3.20 -11.11
C ARG A 110 -4.81 -2.24 -12.28
N TYR A 111 -5.75 -1.30 -12.21
CA TYR A 111 -5.94 -0.27 -13.24
C TYR A 111 -4.71 0.66 -13.36
N GLY A 112 -4.09 1.04 -12.25
CA GLY A 112 -2.84 1.80 -12.26
C GLY A 112 -1.69 1.03 -12.88
N ALA A 113 -1.58 -0.26 -12.56
CA ALA A 113 -0.52 -1.13 -13.06
C ALA A 113 -0.58 -1.32 -14.59
N THR A 114 -1.76 -1.20 -15.21
CA THR A 114 -1.92 -1.25 -16.68
C THR A 114 -1.73 0.10 -17.37
N GLY A 115 -1.35 1.16 -16.64
CA GLY A 115 -1.26 2.52 -17.18
C GLY A 115 -2.61 3.09 -17.60
N GLY A 116 -3.70 2.66 -16.94
CA GLY A 116 -5.05 3.11 -17.23
C GLY A 116 -5.69 2.44 -18.45
N GLN A 117 -5.07 1.40 -19.00
CA GLN A 117 -5.69 0.59 -20.05
C GLN A 117 -6.76 -0.30 -19.43
N PRO A 118 -8.00 -0.31 -19.96
CA PRO A 118 -8.99 -1.28 -19.52
C PRO A 118 -8.48 -2.69 -19.80
N ALA A 119 -8.70 -3.62 -18.87
CA ALA A 119 -8.45 -5.03 -19.12
C ALA A 119 -9.15 -5.41 -20.42
N GLN A 120 -8.41 -5.94 -21.40
CA GLN A 120 -8.99 -6.39 -22.66
C GLN A 120 -10.04 -7.46 -22.35
N ALA A 121 -11.29 -7.16 -22.69
CA ALA A 121 -12.43 -8.06 -22.56
C ALA A 121 -12.40 -9.18 -23.61
#